data_AF-A0A928W1V2-F1
#
_entry.id   AF-A0A928W1V2-F1
#
_cell.length_a   1.000
_cell.length_b   1.000
_cell.length_c   1.000
_cell.angle_alpha   90.00
_cell.angle_beta   90.00
_cell.angle_gamma   90.00
#
_symmetry.space_group_name_H-M   'P 1'
#
loop_
_entity.id
_entity.type
_entity.pdbx_description
1 polymer ?
#
loop_
_entity_poly.entity_id
_entity_poly.type
_entity_poly.pdbx_seq_one_letter_code
_entity_poly.pdbx_strand_id
1 'polypeptide(L)'
;MSGKTISAYTDKQTADLVDYLAKIEQRTPSQIMAIALKFFVKLPVSAREAWYQIEAVGDEADRERAIKRITQILIDERYEVWQKKVVGEMKTDSLGKLETEDDILAAAIKLTE
;
A
#
# COMPACT_ATOMS: atom_id res chain seq x y z
N MET A 1 -12.12 20.65 -8.07
CA MET A 1 -11.83 19.40 -8.80
C MET A 1 -13.15 18.74 -9.18
N SER A 2 -13.35 18.38 -10.45
CA SER A 2 -14.58 17.74 -10.91
C SER A 2 -14.67 16.30 -10.41
N GLY A 3 -15.39 16.10 -9.30
CA GLY A 3 -15.77 14.78 -8.81
C GLY A 3 -17.09 14.32 -9.41
N LYS A 4 -17.26 13.01 -9.59
CA LYS A 4 -18.57 12.40 -9.80
C LYS A 4 -18.91 11.53 -8.59
N THR A 5 -20.13 11.64 -8.09
CA THR A 5 -20.63 10.78 -7.03
C THR A 5 -21.03 9.44 -7.64
N ILE A 6 -20.53 8.35 -7.04
CA ILE A 6 -20.94 6.98 -7.34
C ILE A 6 -21.60 6.45 -6.07
N SER A 7 -22.83 5.96 -6.18
CA SER A 7 -23.57 5.34 -5.09
C SER A 7 -23.79 3.85 -5.37
N ALA A 8 -23.70 3.04 -4.33
CA ALA A 8 -23.95 1.61 -4.37
C ALA A 8 -24.62 1.16 -3.07
N TYR A 9 -25.43 0.11 -3.16
CA TYR A 9 -25.98 -0.57 -1.99
C TYR A 9 -24.98 -1.61 -1.47
N THR A 10 -24.83 -1.71 -0.16
CA THR A 10 -23.99 -2.71 0.50
C THR A 10 -24.70 -3.25 1.74
N ASP A 11 -24.30 -4.42 2.19
CA ASP A 11 -24.81 -5.00 3.44
C ASP A 11 -24.34 -4.21 4.68
N LYS A 12 -25.03 -4.43 5.80
CA LYS A 12 -24.77 -3.72 7.05
C LYS A 12 -23.36 -3.97 7.60
N GLN A 13 -22.85 -5.19 7.49
CA GLN A 13 -21.53 -5.54 8.03
C GLN A 13 -20.43 -4.78 7.30
N THR A 14 -20.52 -4.70 5.97
CA THR A 14 -19.60 -3.88 5.16
C THR A 14 -19.72 -2.40 5.48
N ALA A 15 -20.95 -1.88 5.66
CA ALA A 15 -21.16 -0.48 6.03
C ALA A 15 -20.53 -0.15 7.41
N ASP A 16 -20.74 -1.01 8.40
CA ASP A 16 -20.18 -0.85 9.75
C ASP A 16 -18.64 -0.86 9.72
N LEU A 17 -18.03 -1.70 8.87
CA LEU A 17 -16.57 -1.74 8.66
C LEU A 17 -16.05 -0.44 8.03
N VAL A 18 -16.75 0.11 7.03
CA VAL A 18 -16.38 1.40 6.42
C VAL A 18 -16.41 2.52 7.46
N ASP A 19 -17.44 2.58 8.29
CA ASP A 19 -17.55 3.59 9.35
C ASP A 19 -16.47 3.44 10.42
N TYR A 20 -16.12 2.20 10.77
CA TYR A 20 -15.02 1.91 11.68
C TYR A 20 -13.67 2.38 11.13
N LEU A 21 -13.35 2.03 9.88
CA LEU A 21 -12.10 2.44 9.22
C LEU A 21 -12.00 3.96 9.08
N ALA A 22 -13.11 4.61 8.71
CA ALA A 22 -13.18 6.06 8.60
C ALA A 22 -12.75 6.77 9.90
N LYS A 23 -13.19 6.25 11.06
CA LYS A 23 -12.82 6.80 12.38
C LYS A 23 -11.33 6.65 12.67
N ILE A 24 -10.79 5.45 12.46
CA ILE A 24 -9.38 5.14 12.81
C ILE A 24 -8.41 5.87 11.88
N GLU A 25 -8.74 5.98 10.60
CA GLU A 25 -7.90 6.65 9.62
C GLU A 25 -8.10 8.17 9.55
N GLN A 26 -9.01 8.73 10.38
CA GLN A 26 -9.39 10.15 10.36
C GLN A 26 -9.84 10.62 8.96
N ARG A 27 -10.67 9.79 8.31
CA ARG A 27 -11.24 10.01 6.97
C ARG A 27 -12.77 10.01 7.03
N THR A 28 -13.41 10.52 5.99
CA THR A 28 -14.86 10.32 5.83
C THR A 28 -15.15 8.94 5.21
N PRO A 29 -16.33 8.33 5.47
CA PRO A 29 -16.74 7.09 4.81
C PRO A 29 -16.62 7.15 3.28
N SER A 30 -16.99 8.29 2.68
CA SER A 30 -16.85 8.51 1.24
C SER A 30 -15.41 8.47 0.74
N GLN A 31 -14.45 8.92 1.55
CA GLN A 31 -13.02 8.81 1.22
C GLN A 31 -12.54 7.35 1.27
N ILE A 32 -12.96 6.58 2.28
CA ILE A 32 -12.65 5.15 2.37
C ILE A 32 -13.22 4.41 1.16
N MET A 33 -14.50 4.64 0.83
CA MET A 33 -15.14 4.05 -0.36
C MET A 33 -14.41 4.43 -1.65
N ALA A 34 -14.02 5.70 -1.80
CA ALA A 34 -13.29 6.14 -2.99
C ALA A 34 -11.91 5.48 -3.12
N ILE A 35 -11.20 5.25 -2.00
CA ILE A 35 -9.92 4.52 -1.98
C ILE A 35 -10.12 3.06 -2.37
N ALA A 36 -11.09 2.38 -1.74
CA ALA A 36 -11.42 0.99 -2.04
C ALA A 36 -11.83 0.79 -3.51
N LEU A 37 -12.71 1.67 -4.03
CA LEU A 37 -13.12 1.64 -5.43
C LEU A 37 -11.94 1.88 -6.36
N LYS A 38 -11.09 2.87 -6.07
CA LYS A 38 -9.90 3.19 -6.88
C LYS A 38 -8.92 2.01 -6.93
N PHE A 39 -8.77 1.27 -5.84
CA PHE A 39 -7.98 0.04 -5.82
C PHE A 39 -8.63 -1.03 -6.71
N PHE A 40 -9.90 -1.33 -6.48
CA PHE A 40 -10.61 -2.42 -7.16
C PHE A 40 -10.70 -2.24 -8.68
N VAL A 41 -10.99 -1.02 -9.16
CA VAL A 41 -11.09 -0.74 -10.61
C VAL A 41 -9.75 -0.83 -11.34
N LYS A 42 -8.63 -0.73 -10.61
CA LYS A 42 -7.28 -0.85 -11.19
C LYS A 42 -6.80 -2.30 -11.31
N LEU A 43 -7.46 -3.25 -10.65
CA LEU A 43 -7.11 -4.65 -10.79
C LEU A 43 -7.36 -5.12 -12.23
N PRO A 44 -6.54 -6.03 -12.79
CA PRO A 44 -6.85 -6.66 -14.06
C PRO A 44 -8.12 -7.52 -13.94
N VAL A 45 -8.77 -7.79 -15.06
CA VAL A 45 -10.01 -8.61 -15.11
C VAL A 45 -9.79 -9.97 -14.43
N SER A 46 -8.68 -10.64 -14.73
CA SER A 46 -8.31 -11.92 -14.13
C SER A 46 -8.24 -11.90 -12.60
N ALA A 47 -7.75 -10.81 -12.00
CA ALA A 47 -7.68 -10.69 -10.55
C ALA A 47 -9.06 -10.49 -9.91
N ARG A 48 -9.94 -9.71 -10.56
CA ARG A 48 -11.33 -9.57 -10.10
C ARG A 48 -12.11 -10.88 -10.22
N GLU A 49 -11.95 -11.59 -11.33
CA GLU A 49 -12.58 -12.91 -11.53
C GLU A 49 -12.10 -13.92 -10.49
N ALA A 50 -10.79 -13.98 -10.22
CA ALA A 50 -10.25 -14.86 -9.19
C ALA A 50 -10.81 -14.51 -7.79
N TRP A 51 -10.92 -13.22 -7.45
CA TRP A 51 -11.53 -12.80 -6.19
C TRP A 51 -12.99 -13.27 -6.09
N TYR A 52 -13.79 -13.05 -7.13
CA TYR A 52 -15.19 -13.50 -7.14
C TYR A 52 -15.33 -15.02 -7.03
N GLN A 53 -14.42 -15.78 -7.63
CA GLN A 53 -14.42 -17.24 -7.50
C GLN A 53 -14.09 -17.69 -6.07
N ILE A 54 -13.13 -17.03 -5.42
CA ILE A 54 -12.80 -17.30 -4.00
C ILE A 54 -14.00 -16.97 -3.11
N GLU A 55 -14.70 -15.86 -3.35
CA GLU A 55 -15.90 -15.51 -2.58
C GLU A 55 -17.04 -16.50 -2.79
N ALA A 56 -17.26 -16.96 -4.03
CA ALA A 56 -18.38 -17.83 -4.38
C ALA A 56 -18.20 -19.28 -3.93
N VAL A 57 -16.96 -19.80 -3.95
CA VAL A 57 -16.67 -21.23 -3.72
C VAL A 57 -15.86 -21.47 -2.46
N GLY A 58 -15.04 -20.50 -2.04
CA GLY A 58 -14.15 -20.63 -0.89
C GLY A 58 -14.89 -20.48 0.45
N ASP A 59 -14.34 -21.12 1.46
CA ASP A 59 -14.74 -20.89 2.85
C ASP A 59 -14.08 -19.63 3.44
N GLU A 60 -14.38 -19.35 4.70
CA GLU A 60 -13.81 -18.19 5.38
C GLU A 60 -12.28 -18.29 5.51
N ALA A 61 -11.74 -19.48 5.74
CA ALA A 61 -10.30 -19.67 5.87
C ALA A 61 -9.58 -19.41 4.54
N ASP A 62 -10.19 -19.74 3.41
CA ASP A 62 -9.66 -19.43 2.09
C ASP A 62 -9.68 -17.93 1.78
N ARG A 63 -10.75 -17.22 2.16
CA ARG A 63 -10.82 -15.75 2.08
C ARG A 63 -9.75 -15.09 2.94
N GLU A 64 -9.62 -15.49 4.20
CA GLU A 64 -8.58 -14.97 5.11
C GLU A 64 -7.17 -15.24 4.56
N ARG A 65 -6.93 -16.44 4.02
CA ARG A 65 -5.64 -16.80 3.40
C ARG A 65 -5.33 -15.94 2.20
N ALA A 66 -6.31 -15.66 1.34
CA ALA A 66 -6.15 -14.78 0.19
C ALA A 66 -5.83 -13.35 0.63
N ILE A 67 -6.57 -12.82 1.60
CA ILE A 67 -6.32 -11.48 2.17
C ILE A 67 -4.90 -11.41 2.75
N LYS A 68 -4.48 -12.39 3.54
CA LYS A 68 -3.13 -12.43 4.12
C LYS A 68 -2.03 -12.38 3.06
N ARG A 69 -2.19 -13.10 1.95
CA ARG A 69 -1.24 -13.08 0.82
C ARG A 69 -1.20 -11.72 0.13
N ILE A 70 -2.37 -11.12 -0.11
CA ILE A 70 -2.46 -9.76 -0.67
C ILE A 70 -1.77 -8.75 0.25
N THR A 71 -2.01 -8.83 1.56
CA THR A 71 -1.37 -7.96 2.56
C THR A 71 0.15 -8.08 2.51
N GLN A 72 0.70 -9.29 2.44
CA GLN A 72 2.14 -9.51 2.36
C GLN A 72 2.75 -8.84 1.12
N ILE A 73 2.15 -9.07 -0.05
CA ILE A 73 2.59 -8.44 -1.31
C ILE A 73 2.60 -6.92 -1.18
N LEU A 74 1.55 -6.32 -0.63
CA LEU A 74 1.47 -4.86 -0.46
C LEU A 74 2.52 -4.30 0.50
N ILE A 75 2.87 -5.04 1.55
CA ILE A 75 3.92 -4.65 2.51
C ILE A 75 5.30 -4.70 1.84
N ASP A 76 5.57 -5.76 1.07
CA ASP A 76 6.83 -5.96 0.38
C ASP A 76 7.03 -4.88 -0.70
N GLU A 77 6.01 -4.64 -1.53
CA GLU A 77 6.02 -3.56 -2.54
C GLU A 77 6.22 -2.18 -1.90
N ARG A 78 5.58 -1.93 -0.76
CA ARG A 78 5.79 -0.69 0.00
C ARG A 78 7.26 -0.57 0.39
N TYR A 79 7.87 -1.62 0.94
CA TYR A 79 9.28 -1.61 1.34
C TYR A 79 10.19 -1.27 0.16
N GLU A 80 9.98 -1.91 -1.00
CA GLU A 80 10.75 -1.62 -2.21
C GLU A 80 10.61 -0.16 -2.67
N VAL A 81 9.39 0.38 -2.68
CA VAL A 81 9.14 1.77 -3.07
C VAL A 81 9.89 2.73 -2.14
N TRP A 82 9.84 2.50 -0.83
CA TRP A 82 10.58 3.31 0.14
C TRP A 82 12.09 3.16 0.00
N GLN A 83 12.59 1.95 -0.21
CA GLN A 83 14.02 1.71 -0.44
C GLN A 83 14.52 2.47 -1.67
N LYS A 84 13.80 2.38 -2.80
CA LYS A 84 14.12 3.12 -4.03
C LYS A 84 14.13 4.64 -3.79
N LYS A 85 13.16 5.15 -3.02
CA LYS A 85 13.09 6.57 -2.67
C LYS A 85 14.26 7.00 -1.79
N VAL A 86 14.58 6.24 -0.73
CA VAL A 86 15.70 6.53 0.18
C VAL A 86 17.03 6.46 -0.56
N VAL A 87 17.27 5.46 -1.41
CA VAL A 87 18.49 5.38 -2.22
C VAL A 87 18.58 6.53 -3.22
N GLY A 88 17.47 6.95 -3.81
CA GLY A 88 17.43 8.11 -4.71
C GLY A 88 17.66 9.46 -4.00
N GLU A 89 17.30 9.55 -2.71
CA GLU A 89 17.52 10.75 -1.88
C GLU A 89 18.87 10.71 -1.14
N MET A 90 19.48 9.54 -0.99
CA MET A 90 20.86 9.38 -0.50
C MET A 90 21.80 10.06 -1.50
N LYS A 91 22.49 11.10 -1.05
CA LYS A 91 23.53 11.80 -1.82
C LYS A 91 24.77 10.91 -1.96
N THR A 92 24.68 9.80 -2.68
CA THR A 92 25.84 8.95 -2.98
C THR A 92 26.88 9.69 -3.82
N ASP A 93 26.47 10.73 -4.57
CA ASP A 93 27.41 11.61 -5.30
C ASP A 93 28.28 12.47 -4.38
N SER A 94 27.91 12.63 -3.10
CA SER A 94 28.72 13.33 -2.09
C SER A 94 29.73 12.43 -1.39
N LEU A 95 29.59 11.11 -1.56
CA LEU A 95 30.56 10.11 -1.18
C LEU A 95 31.57 10.04 -2.33
N GLY A 96 32.69 10.75 -2.21
CA GLY A 96 33.81 10.57 -3.13
C GLY A 96 34.28 9.11 -3.17
N LYS A 97 35.33 8.82 -3.94
CA LYS A 97 35.95 7.48 -3.92
C LYS A 97 36.40 7.12 -2.50
N LEU A 98 35.73 6.14 -1.89
CA LEU A 98 36.08 5.59 -0.59
C LEU A 98 37.08 4.46 -0.82
N GLU A 99 38.37 4.80 -0.91
CA GLU A 99 39.44 3.83 -1.19
C GLU A 99 40.16 3.38 0.10
N THR A 100 40.06 4.13 1.19
CA THR A 100 40.69 3.84 2.48
C THR A 100 39.70 3.94 3.66
N GLU A 101 40.05 3.36 4.81
CA GLU A 101 39.22 3.44 6.03
C GLU A 101 39.00 4.88 6.51
N ASP A 102 39.98 5.76 6.32
CA ASP A 102 39.88 7.18 6.67
C ASP A 102 38.84 7.91 5.79
N ASP A 103 38.71 7.53 4.52
CA ASP A 103 37.71 8.11 3.61
C ASP A 103 36.28 7.75 4.06
N ILE A 104 36.10 6.51 4.53
CA ILE A 104 34.81 6.03 5.05
C ILE A 104 34.43 6.81 6.32
N LEU A 105 35.39 7.03 7.22
CA LEU A 105 35.15 7.79 8.45
C LEU A 105 34.80 9.26 8.15
N ALA A 106 35.51 9.90 7.23
CA ALA A 106 35.26 11.28 6.83
C ALA A 106 33.91 11.46 6.12
N ALA A 107 33.51 10.48 5.32
CA ALA A 107 32.22 10.47 4.65
C ALA A 107 31.04 10.25 5.62
N ALA A 108 31.23 9.41 6.65
CA ALA A 108 30.23 9.19 7.69
C ALA A 108 29.96 10.47 8.50
N ILE A 109 31.01 11.23 8.84
CA ILE A 109 30.87 12.52 9.55
C ILE A 109 30.06 13.52 8.72
N LYS A 110 30.35 13.64 7.42
CA LYS A 110 29.60 14.51 6.49
C LYS A 110 28.13 14.15 6.31
N LEU A 111 27.74 12.90 6.59
CA LEU A 111 26.36 12.44 6.49
C LEU A 111 25.54 12.72 7.76
N THR A 112 26.20 12.98 8.90
CA THR A 112 25.56 13.17 10.21
C THR A 112 25.49 14.63 10.67
N GLU A 113 26.16 15.57 9.99
CA GLU A 113 25.98 17.03 10.15
C GLU A 113 24.89 17.58 9.21
#